data_AF-A0A3A9YYN9-F1
#
_entry.id   AF-A0A3A9YYN9-F1
#
_cell.length_a   1.000
_cell.length_b   1.000
_cell.length_c   1.000
_cell.angle_alpha   90.00
_cell.angle_beta   90.00
_cell.angle_gamma   90.00
#
_symmetry.space_group_name_H-M   'P 1'
#
loop_
_entity.id
_entity.type
_entity.pdbx_description
1 polymer ?
#
loop_
_entity_poly.entity_id
_entity_poly.type
_entity_poly.pdbx_seq_one_letter_code
_entity_poly.pdbx_strand_id
1 'polypeptide(L)'
;MIHFPAQRRGPLSALSLRLAAALGLILASVAVVWFDRDGYRDAYGEDGLTLLDCFYYVVVSLSTTGYGDITPVSATARLINVIYITPARVLFLIILVGTTLEVLTEQYRTGRRLNRWEKIVKDHVIICGYGTKGRSAVSALLENGLDKSRIVVVERSGPALRQATSAGLVAIEGSATRSVVLNQAHVRSAKAVIIATDSDDASVLVALTVRQLTAGQVRIIAAAREAENAPLLKQSGAHHVIVSSATAGRLLGLSTSAPPLIDVVEDLLTPGQGMALAMRSAERSEVGKSPRELDTLVIALVRRGKVVTLADRAGAIIETGDMLVHVRDDRPSTSTPTP
;
A
#
# COMPACT_ATOMS: atom_id res chain seq x y z
N MET A 1 -12.46 -9.35 -0.93
CA MET A 1 -12.72 -7.89 -0.95
C MET A 1 -11.43 -7.18 -1.30
N ILE A 2 -11.43 -6.12 -2.10
CA ILE A 2 -10.20 -5.38 -2.45
C ILE A 2 -10.03 -4.21 -1.50
N HIS A 3 -8.85 -4.14 -0.87
CA HIS A 3 -8.46 -3.12 0.09
C HIS A 3 -7.37 -2.23 -0.51
N PHE A 4 -7.62 -0.93 -0.50
CA PHE A 4 -6.66 0.06 -0.99
C PHE A 4 -5.75 0.58 0.14
N PRO A 5 -4.59 1.18 -0.20
CA PRO A 5 -3.71 1.80 0.77
C PRO A 5 -4.46 2.71 1.74
N ALA A 6 -4.20 2.53 3.03
CA ALA A 6 -4.82 3.32 4.09
C ALA A 6 -4.47 4.80 3.90
N GLN A 7 -5.49 5.65 3.73
CA GLN A 7 -5.28 7.10 3.72
C GLN A 7 -5.12 7.58 5.17
N ARG A 8 -4.02 8.30 5.45
CA ARG A 8 -3.62 8.79 6.78
C ARG A 8 -4.60 9.77 7.46
N ARG A 9 -5.79 10.03 6.91
CA ARG A 9 -6.82 10.84 7.57
C ARG A 9 -7.94 9.93 8.03
N GLY A 10 -7.98 9.65 9.33
CA GLY A 10 -9.02 8.84 9.93
C GLY A 10 -10.39 9.52 9.79
N PRO A 11 -11.47 8.77 9.51
CA PRO A 11 -12.82 9.33 9.38
C PRO A 11 -13.27 10.03 10.67
N LEU A 12 -12.80 9.54 11.82
CA LEU A 12 -13.14 10.08 13.15
C LEU A 12 -12.52 11.44 13.44
N SER A 13 -11.30 11.74 12.94
CA SER A 13 -10.66 13.04 13.20
C SER A 13 -11.24 14.16 12.34
N ALA A 14 -11.71 13.83 11.13
CA ALA A 14 -12.43 14.76 10.28
C ALA A 14 -13.83 15.07 10.87
N LEU A 15 -14.50 14.06 11.43
CA LEU A 15 -15.79 14.22 12.08
C LEU A 15 -15.69 15.04 13.38
N SER A 16 -14.69 14.77 14.23
CA SER A 16 -14.51 15.49 15.50
C SER A 16 -14.18 16.97 15.30
N LEU A 17 -13.30 17.29 14.34
CA LEU A 17 -12.96 18.68 14.00
C LEU A 17 -14.19 19.47 13.53
N ARG A 18 -15.11 18.83 12.81
CA ARG A 18 -16.33 19.47 12.31
C ARG A 18 -17.40 19.64 13.37
N LEU A 19 -17.59 18.64 14.23
CA LEU A 19 -18.45 18.77 15.41
C LEU A 19 -17.95 19.91 16.31
N ALA A 20 -16.64 20.00 16.51
CA ALA A 20 -16.03 21.12 17.23
C ALA A 20 -16.28 22.46 16.52
N ALA A 21 -16.18 22.52 15.19
CA ALA A 21 -16.47 23.73 14.42
C ALA A 21 -17.95 24.15 14.50
N ALA A 22 -18.89 23.21 14.42
CA ALA A 22 -20.32 23.46 14.56
C ALA A 22 -20.67 23.96 15.97
N LEU A 23 -20.12 23.31 17.00
CA LEU A 23 -20.29 23.73 18.39
C LEU A 23 -19.68 25.12 18.63
N GLY A 24 -18.50 25.38 18.08
CA GLY A 24 -17.85 26.69 18.13
C GLY A 24 -18.69 27.78 17.48
N LEU A 25 -19.33 27.51 16.34
CA LEU A 25 -20.23 28.45 15.66
C LEU A 25 -21.50 28.73 16.47
N ILE A 26 -22.08 27.72 17.11
CA ILE A 26 -23.22 27.89 18.02
C ILE A 26 -22.79 28.78 19.19
N LEU A 27 -21.71 28.44 19.89
CA LEU A 27 -21.24 29.20 21.05
C LEU A 27 -20.90 30.66 20.70
N ALA A 28 -20.26 30.89 19.56
CA ALA A 28 -19.99 32.25 19.07
C ALA A 28 -21.29 33.02 18.79
N SER A 29 -22.29 32.36 18.18
CA SER A 29 -23.59 32.99 17.91
C SER A 29 -24.37 33.28 19.18
N VAL A 30 -24.30 32.41 20.18
CA VAL A 30 -24.90 32.63 21.51
C VAL A 30 -24.25 33.82 22.21
N ALA A 31 -22.93 33.95 22.14
CA ALA A 31 -22.25 35.12 22.70
C ALA A 31 -22.72 36.43 22.05
N VAL A 32 -22.85 36.45 20.72
CA VAL A 32 -23.35 37.63 19.99
C VAL A 32 -24.78 38.00 20.42
N VAL A 33 -25.69 37.02 20.49
CA VAL A 33 -27.09 37.26 20.92
C VAL A 33 -27.15 37.67 22.39
N TRP A 34 -26.32 37.08 23.25
CA TRP A 34 -26.27 37.42 24.68
C TRP A 34 -25.87 38.88 24.92
N PHE A 35 -24.92 39.41 24.15
CA PHE A 35 -24.52 40.81 24.26
C PHE A 35 -25.59 41.80 23.74
N ASP A 36 -26.45 41.37 22.82
CA ASP A 36 -27.53 42.19 22.25
C ASP A 36 -28.92 41.78 22.79
N ARG A 37 -28.97 41.02 23.88
CA ARG A 37 -30.21 40.38 24.39
C ARG A 37 -31.35 41.35 24.68
N ASP A 38 -31.03 42.58 25.04
CA ASP A 38 -32.02 43.64 25.34
C ASP A 38 -32.78 44.07 24.07
N GLY A 39 -32.26 43.74 22.89
CA GLY A 39 -32.90 43.94 21.59
C GLY A 39 -33.89 42.85 21.17
N TYR A 40 -34.02 41.79 21.97
CA TYR A 40 -34.88 40.64 21.72
C TYR A 40 -36.05 40.62 22.69
N ARG A 41 -37.16 39.99 22.27
CA ARG A 41 -38.35 39.82 23.09
C ARG A 41 -38.82 38.37 23.01
N ASP A 42 -39.08 37.79 24.18
CA ASP A 42 -39.83 36.56 24.32
C ASP A 42 -41.34 36.89 24.33
N ALA A 43 -42.12 36.11 23.58
CA ALA A 43 -43.58 36.25 23.53
C ALA A 43 -44.28 35.80 24.82
N TYR A 44 -43.64 34.95 25.63
CA TYR A 44 -44.25 34.31 26.81
C TYR A 44 -43.69 34.80 28.15
N GLY A 45 -42.57 35.51 28.15
CA GLY A 45 -41.90 36.03 29.35
C GLY A 45 -41.85 37.56 29.38
N GLU A 46 -42.04 38.16 30.55
CA GLU A 46 -41.82 39.60 30.78
C GLU A 46 -40.41 39.91 31.32
N ASP A 47 -39.72 38.89 31.83
CA ASP A 47 -38.34 38.98 32.27
C ASP A 47 -37.41 38.75 31.08
N GLY A 48 -36.44 39.64 30.85
CA GLY A 48 -35.54 39.59 29.69
C GLY A 48 -34.80 38.25 29.52
N LEU A 49 -34.20 38.04 28.33
CA LEU A 49 -33.67 36.73 27.94
C LEU A 49 -32.55 36.23 28.88
N THR A 50 -32.70 34.98 29.34
CA THR A 50 -31.65 34.24 30.04
C THR A 50 -30.62 33.67 29.05
N LEU A 51 -29.50 33.15 29.57
CA LEU A 51 -28.47 32.54 28.73
C LEU A 51 -29.00 31.29 28.02
N LEU A 52 -29.91 30.57 28.67
CA LEU A 52 -30.57 29.41 28.10
C LEU A 52 -31.48 29.81 26.93
N ASP A 53 -32.19 30.93 27.05
CA ASP A 53 -33.06 31.46 25.99
C ASP A 53 -32.25 31.91 24.76
N CYS A 54 -31.08 32.50 24.98
CA CYS A 54 -30.14 32.83 23.91
C CYS A 54 -29.62 31.57 23.20
N PHE A 55 -29.30 30.52 23.96
CA PHE A 55 -28.88 29.22 23.41
C PHE A 55 -30.00 28.57 22.59
N TYR A 56 -31.21 28.55 23.14
CA TYR A 56 -32.41 28.04 22.48
C TYR A 56 -32.69 28.79 21.17
N TYR A 57 -32.73 30.13 21.22
CA TYR A 57 -32.95 30.98 20.04
C TYR A 57 -31.93 30.69 18.93
N VAL A 58 -30.64 30.61 19.27
CA VAL A 58 -29.57 30.36 18.30
C VAL A 58 -29.69 28.98 17.68
N VAL A 59 -29.89 27.93 18.50
CA VAL A 59 -30.03 26.56 17.97
C VAL A 59 -31.22 26.47 17.02
N VAL A 60 -32.39 26.98 17.43
CA VAL A 60 -33.62 27.00 16.63
C VAL A 60 -33.48 27.83 15.35
N SER A 61 -32.74 28.94 15.41
CA SER A 61 -32.52 29.83 14.28
C SER A 61 -31.50 29.28 13.29
N LEU A 62 -30.41 28.68 13.75
CA LEU A 62 -29.36 28.08 12.92
C LEU A 62 -29.83 26.75 12.31
N SER A 63 -30.65 25.97 13.03
CA SER A 63 -31.28 24.74 12.52
C SER A 63 -32.39 25.01 11.50
N THR A 64 -32.73 26.26 11.26
CA THR A 64 -33.84 26.71 10.38
C THR A 64 -35.23 26.26 10.83
N THR A 65 -35.39 25.90 12.10
CA THR A 65 -36.69 25.55 12.66
C THR A 65 -37.56 26.80 12.86
N GLY A 66 -36.99 27.84 13.48
CA GLY A 66 -37.58 29.18 13.58
C GLY A 66 -39.00 29.24 14.17
N TYR A 67 -39.19 28.76 15.41
CA TYR A 67 -40.51 28.76 16.07
C TYR A 67 -41.16 30.15 16.20
N GLY A 68 -40.35 31.21 16.29
CA GLY A 68 -40.83 32.60 16.30
C GLY A 68 -41.34 33.09 17.65
N ASP A 69 -41.08 32.33 18.71
CA ASP A 69 -41.35 32.66 20.12
C ASP A 69 -40.40 33.72 20.67
N ILE A 70 -39.12 33.68 20.27
CA ILE A 70 -38.14 34.74 20.55
C ILE A 70 -37.81 35.49 19.26
N THR A 71 -37.97 36.82 19.26
CA THR A 71 -37.78 37.64 18.06
C THR A 71 -36.98 38.92 18.30
N PRO A 72 -36.20 39.39 17.32
CA PRO A 72 -35.49 40.66 17.40
C PRO A 72 -36.46 41.83 17.17
N VAL A 73 -36.63 42.66 18.19
CA VAL A 73 -37.52 43.84 18.14
C VAL A 73 -36.78 45.13 17.87
N SER A 74 -35.51 45.24 18.28
CA SER A 74 -34.69 46.44 18.05
C SER A 74 -34.09 46.48 16.64
N ALA A 75 -33.76 47.69 16.17
CA ALA A 75 -33.10 47.87 14.87
C ALA A 75 -31.72 47.18 14.83
N THR A 76 -30.98 47.23 15.94
CA THR A 76 -29.66 46.59 16.09
C THR A 76 -29.77 45.06 16.04
N ALA A 77 -30.73 44.46 16.76
CA ALA A 77 -30.95 43.01 16.78
C ALA A 77 -31.38 42.45 15.42
N ARG A 78 -32.18 43.23 14.68
CA ARG A 78 -32.56 42.90 13.30
C ARG A 78 -31.34 42.95 12.38
N LEU A 79 -30.48 43.95 12.53
CA LEU A 79 -29.26 44.08 11.72
C LEU A 79 -28.28 42.92 11.97
N ILE A 80 -28.05 42.56 13.24
CA ILE A 80 -27.23 41.41 13.63
C ILE A 80 -27.79 40.10 13.04
N ASN A 81 -29.11 39.94 13.04
CA ASN A 81 -29.73 38.77 12.44
C ASN A 81 -29.50 38.65 10.93
N VAL A 82 -29.56 39.76 10.22
CA VAL A 82 -29.33 39.80 8.76
C VAL A 82 -27.85 39.58 8.44
N ILE A 83 -26.94 40.29 9.11
CA ILE A 83 -25.53 40.31 8.75
C ILE A 83 -24.75 39.12 9.35
N TYR A 84 -25.15 38.61 10.52
CA TYR A 84 -24.41 37.55 11.21
C TYR A 84 -25.19 36.24 11.30
N ILE A 85 -26.40 36.23 11.88
CA ILE A 85 -27.14 34.98 12.13
C ILE A 85 -27.52 34.29 10.81
N THR A 86 -27.87 35.06 9.77
CA THR A 86 -28.26 34.48 8.47
C THR A 86 -27.08 33.81 7.76
N PRO A 87 -25.89 34.43 7.62
CA PRO A 87 -24.70 33.73 7.14
C PRO A 87 -24.26 32.56 8.04
N ALA A 88 -24.32 32.72 9.36
CA ALA A 88 -24.01 31.65 10.31
C ALA A 88 -24.95 30.44 10.14
N ARG A 89 -26.24 30.67 9.88
CA ARG A 89 -27.23 29.63 9.57
C ARG A 89 -26.83 28.85 8.32
N VAL A 90 -26.47 29.55 7.23
CA VAL A 90 -26.03 28.89 5.99
C VAL A 90 -24.77 28.06 6.26
N LEU A 91 -23.80 28.60 6.99
CA LEU A 91 -22.57 27.89 7.35
C LEU A 91 -22.85 26.66 8.22
N PHE A 92 -23.73 26.79 9.22
CA PHE A 92 -24.16 25.69 10.08
C PHE A 92 -24.79 24.55 9.27
N LEU A 93 -25.71 24.88 8.35
CA LEU A 93 -26.31 23.89 7.44
C LEU A 93 -25.27 23.25 6.52
N ILE A 94 -24.29 23.99 5.99
CA ILE A 94 -23.21 23.41 5.18
C ILE A 94 -22.38 22.42 6.01
N ILE A 95 -22.04 22.76 7.26
CA ILE A 95 -21.29 21.88 8.16
C ILE A 95 -22.11 20.62 8.49
N LEU A 96 -23.41 20.77 8.76
CA LEU A 96 -24.32 19.68 9.13
C LEU A 96 -24.67 18.78 7.94
N VAL A 97 -25.13 19.32 6.81
CA VAL A 97 -25.46 18.58 5.58
C VAL A 97 -24.20 18.03 4.91
N GLY A 98 -23.06 18.71 5.05
CA GLY A 98 -21.76 18.19 4.63
C GLY A 98 -21.42 16.83 5.25
N THR A 99 -21.97 16.50 6.43
CA THR A 99 -21.76 15.18 7.07
C THR A 99 -22.46 14.03 6.35
N THR A 100 -23.69 14.22 5.86
CA THR A 100 -24.45 13.15 5.19
C THR A 100 -23.94 12.89 3.78
N LEU A 101 -23.53 13.95 3.06
CA LEU A 101 -22.93 13.82 1.73
C LEU A 101 -21.59 13.09 1.75
N GLU A 102 -20.78 13.25 2.80
CA GLU A 102 -19.47 12.60 2.89
C GLU A 102 -19.54 11.10 3.19
N VAL A 103 -20.46 10.68 4.07
CA VAL A 103 -20.70 9.26 4.35
C VAL A 103 -21.26 8.56 3.10
N LEU A 104 -22.10 9.24 2.30
CA LEU A 104 -22.58 8.72 1.03
C LEU A 104 -21.49 8.71 -0.07
N THR A 105 -20.53 9.64 -0.03
CA THR A 105 -19.44 9.68 -1.02
C THR A 105 -18.30 8.71 -0.75
N GLU A 106 -18.15 8.11 0.44
CA GLU A 106 -17.15 7.05 0.65
C GLU A 106 -17.41 5.84 -0.26
N GLN A 107 -18.68 5.46 -0.45
CA GLN A 107 -19.05 4.39 -1.39
C GLN A 107 -18.76 4.79 -2.85
N TYR A 108 -19.06 6.03 -3.24
CA TYR A 108 -18.80 6.53 -4.60
C TYR A 108 -17.29 6.68 -4.91
N ARG A 109 -16.49 7.14 -3.94
CA ARG A 109 -15.03 7.26 -4.04
C ARG A 109 -14.36 5.91 -4.16
N THR A 110 -14.81 4.92 -3.40
CA THR A 110 -14.28 3.55 -3.46
C THR A 110 -14.58 2.90 -4.80
N GLY A 111 -15.82 3.01 -5.30
CA GLY A 111 -16.19 2.51 -6.63
C GLY A 111 -15.38 3.16 -7.76
N ARG A 112 -15.16 4.48 -7.72
CA ARG A 112 -14.32 5.17 -8.71
C ARG A 112 -12.83 4.84 -8.60
N ARG A 113 -12.32 4.50 -7.42
CA ARG A 113 -10.93 4.03 -7.24
C ARG A 113 -10.77 2.63 -7.80
N LEU A 114 -11.72 1.74 -7.53
CA LEU A 114 -11.73 0.39 -8.09
C LEU A 114 -11.76 0.43 -9.62
N ASN A 115 -12.75 1.10 -10.22
CA ASN A 115 -12.87 1.19 -11.68
C ASN A 115 -11.64 1.83 -12.36
N ARG A 116 -10.93 2.74 -11.67
CA ARG A 116 -9.67 3.29 -12.19
C ARG A 116 -8.52 2.30 -12.05
N TRP A 117 -8.39 1.67 -10.90
CA TRP A 117 -7.34 0.68 -10.65
C TRP A 117 -7.44 -0.49 -11.62
N GLU A 118 -8.64 -1.04 -11.84
CA GLU A 118 -8.86 -2.15 -12.80
C GLU A 118 -8.43 -1.79 -14.23
N LYS A 119 -8.59 -0.52 -14.64
CA LYS A 119 -8.16 -0.06 -15.97
C LYS A 119 -6.64 0.09 -16.10
N ILE A 120 -5.96 0.39 -15.00
CA ILE A 120 -4.53 0.76 -14.97
C ILE A 120 -3.66 -0.44 -14.61
N VAL A 121 -4.17 -1.40 -13.83
CA VAL A 121 -3.38 -2.51 -13.28
C VAL A 121 -2.97 -3.52 -14.36
N LYS A 122 -1.74 -3.36 -14.84
CA LYS A 122 -1.08 -4.22 -15.83
C LYS A 122 0.42 -4.23 -15.55
N ASP A 123 1.11 -5.27 -16.01
CA ASP A 123 2.56 -5.46 -15.79
C ASP A 123 2.95 -5.40 -14.30
N HIS A 124 2.05 -5.85 -13.43
CA HIS A 124 2.21 -5.88 -11.98
C HIS A 124 2.64 -7.26 -11.47
N VAL A 125 3.19 -7.29 -10.26
CA VAL A 125 3.55 -8.52 -9.55
C VAL A 125 2.47 -8.83 -8.52
N ILE A 126 1.97 -10.06 -8.55
CA ILE A 126 1.02 -10.56 -7.56
C ILE A 126 1.78 -11.35 -6.50
N ILE A 127 1.55 -11.03 -5.23
CA ILE A 127 2.14 -11.70 -4.07
C ILE A 127 1.03 -12.52 -3.38
N CYS A 128 1.08 -13.84 -3.50
CA CYS A 128 0.15 -14.74 -2.84
C CYS A 128 0.68 -15.11 -1.45
N GLY A 129 0.11 -14.49 -0.41
CA GLY A 129 0.53 -14.59 0.98
C GLY A 129 1.46 -13.45 1.40
N TYR A 130 1.13 -12.78 2.50
CA TYR A 130 1.85 -11.65 3.10
C TYR A 130 2.38 -11.98 4.51
N GLY A 131 2.78 -13.23 4.69
CA GLY A 131 3.58 -13.68 5.84
C GLY A 131 5.04 -13.22 5.73
N THR A 132 5.94 -13.89 6.45
CA THR A 132 7.38 -13.55 6.45
C THR A 132 7.97 -13.56 5.04
N LYS A 133 7.76 -14.64 4.27
CA LYS A 133 8.27 -14.78 2.90
C LYS A 133 7.73 -13.69 1.96
N GLY A 134 6.42 -13.43 2.01
CA GLY A 134 5.77 -12.44 1.17
C GLY A 134 6.21 -11.01 1.45
N ARG A 135 6.37 -10.66 2.74
CA ARG A 135 6.88 -9.34 3.16
C ARG A 135 8.31 -9.11 2.71
N SER A 136 9.20 -10.09 2.91
CA SER A 136 10.59 -9.99 2.44
C SER A 136 10.66 -9.86 0.92
N ALA A 137 9.85 -10.64 0.18
CA ALA A 137 9.77 -10.51 -1.28
C ALA A 137 9.30 -9.11 -1.71
N VAL A 138 8.32 -8.54 -1.01
CA VAL A 138 7.85 -7.17 -1.29
C VAL A 138 8.93 -6.13 -0.99
N SER A 139 9.62 -6.23 0.14
CA SER A 139 10.73 -5.30 0.48
C SER A 139 11.79 -5.31 -0.62
N ALA A 140 12.25 -6.50 -1.01
CA ALA A 140 13.24 -6.67 -2.06
C ALA A 140 12.75 -6.11 -3.42
N LEU A 141 11.47 -6.27 -3.77
CA LEU A 141 10.91 -5.68 -4.99
C LEU A 141 10.91 -4.15 -4.96
N LEU A 142 10.54 -3.56 -3.83
CA LEU A 142 10.50 -2.10 -3.66
C LEU A 142 11.89 -1.48 -3.70
N GLU A 143 12.86 -2.11 -3.04
CA GLU A 143 14.25 -1.64 -3.01
C GLU A 143 14.92 -1.78 -4.39
N ASN A 144 14.55 -2.80 -5.17
CA ASN A 144 14.95 -2.93 -6.58
C ASN A 144 14.20 -1.97 -7.54
N GLY A 145 13.50 -0.97 -7.00
CA GLY A 145 12.87 0.11 -7.78
C GLY A 145 11.50 -0.24 -8.38
N LEU A 146 10.85 -1.32 -7.94
CA LEU A 146 9.47 -1.59 -8.34
C LEU A 146 8.50 -0.69 -7.57
N ASP A 147 7.64 0.04 -8.27
CA ASP A 147 6.66 0.91 -7.61
C ASP A 147 5.62 0.10 -6.82
N LYS A 148 5.20 0.62 -5.66
CA LYS A 148 4.11 0.05 -4.84
C LYS A 148 2.81 -0.17 -5.62
N SER A 149 2.53 0.69 -6.60
CA SER A 149 1.34 0.58 -7.47
C SER A 149 1.35 -0.65 -8.37
N ARG A 150 2.53 -1.22 -8.63
CA ARG A 150 2.74 -2.43 -9.42
C ARG A 150 2.84 -3.70 -8.58
N ILE A 151 2.48 -3.63 -7.29
CA ILE A 151 2.44 -4.79 -6.39
C ILE A 151 1.02 -4.98 -5.87
N VAL A 152 0.46 -6.17 -6.06
CA VAL A 152 -0.85 -6.56 -5.56
C VAL A 152 -0.68 -7.76 -4.64
N VAL A 153 -1.15 -7.64 -3.40
CA VAL A 153 -1.06 -8.70 -2.40
C VAL A 153 -2.38 -9.46 -2.36
N VAL A 154 -2.34 -10.80 -2.28
CA VAL A 154 -3.51 -11.65 -2.00
C VAL A 154 -3.29 -12.32 -0.65
N GLU A 155 -4.17 -12.06 0.31
CA GLU A 155 -4.01 -12.54 1.68
C GLU A 155 -5.38 -12.85 2.32
N ARG A 156 -5.45 -13.91 3.13
CA ARG A 156 -6.66 -14.32 3.87
C ARG A 156 -6.64 -13.83 5.32
N SER A 157 -5.46 -13.69 5.92
CA SER A 157 -5.26 -13.26 7.30
C SER A 157 -5.50 -11.77 7.46
N GLY A 158 -6.53 -11.39 8.22
CA GLY A 158 -6.87 -9.99 8.50
C GLY A 158 -5.69 -9.15 9.05
N PRO A 159 -4.88 -9.65 10.01
CA PRO A 159 -3.69 -8.95 10.46
C PRO A 159 -2.67 -8.65 9.35
N ALA A 160 -2.33 -9.66 8.54
CA ALA A 160 -1.36 -9.50 7.45
C ALA A 160 -1.90 -8.58 6.33
N LEU A 161 -3.20 -8.65 6.06
CA LEU A 161 -3.90 -7.77 5.14
C LEU A 161 -3.80 -6.30 5.56
N ARG A 162 -4.04 -5.99 6.84
CA ARG A 162 -3.87 -4.63 7.40
C ARG A 162 -2.43 -4.15 7.32
N GLN A 163 -1.47 -5.04 7.51
CA GLN A 163 -0.05 -4.72 7.38
C GLN A 163 0.31 -4.34 5.93
N ALA A 164 -0.21 -5.09 4.94
CA ALA A 164 0.00 -4.79 3.52
C ALA A 164 -0.58 -3.43 3.13
N THR A 165 -1.82 -3.13 3.54
CA THR A 165 -2.47 -1.85 3.23
C THR A 165 -1.81 -0.67 3.93
N SER A 166 -1.32 -0.87 5.16
CA SER A 166 -0.54 0.13 5.91
C SER A 166 0.83 0.39 5.28
N ALA A 167 1.44 -0.62 4.66
CA ALA A 167 2.66 -0.48 3.87
C ALA A 167 2.45 0.27 2.54
N GLY A 168 1.21 0.59 2.20
CA GLY A 168 0.84 1.35 1.00
C GLY A 168 0.57 0.48 -0.22
N LEU A 169 0.29 -0.82 -0.04
CA LEU A 169 0.02 -1.77 -1.11
C LEU A 169 -1.49 -1.94 -1.34
N VAL A 170 -1.87 -2.36 -2.54
CA VAL A 170 -3.22 -2.87 -2.80
C VAL A 170 -3.27 -4.32 -2.34
N ALA A 171 -4.25 -4.67 -1.51
CA ALA A 171 -4.39 -6.01 -0.96
C ALA A 171 -5.78 -6.59 -1.26
N ILE A 172 -5.85 -7.85 -1.63
CA ILE A 172 -7.08 -8.56 -1.95
C ILE A 172 -7.28 -9.64 -0.90
N GLU A 173 -8.39 -9.50 -0.19
CA GLU A 173 -8.80 -10.43 0.84
C GLU A 173 -9.39 -11.68 0.22
N GLY A 174 -8.72 -12.82 0.40
CA GLY A 174 -9.15 -14.11 -0.08
C GLY A 174 -8.02 -15.14 -0.19
N SER A 175 -8.39 -16.39 -0.45
CA SER A 175 -7.41 -17.44 -0.75
C SER A 175 -6.96 -17.36 -2.21
N ALA A 176 -5.64 -17.31 -2.43
CA ALA A 176 -5.05 -17.38 -3.77
C ALA A 176 -5.32 -18.72 -4.48
N THR A 177 -5.77 -19.76 -3.77
CA THR A 177 -6.20 -21.03 -4.38
C THR A 177 -7.50 -20.91 -5.17
N ARG A 178 -8.26 -19.81 -4.99
CA ARG A 178 -9.53 -19.59 -5.68
C ARG A 178 -9.32 -18.75 -6.94
N SER A 179 -9.76 -19.27 -8.08
CA SER A 179 -9.70 -18.58 -9.37
C SER A 179 -10.36 -17.20 -9.36
N VAL A 180 -11.48 -17.04 -8.64
CA VAL A 180 -12.18 -15.75 -8.47
C VAL A 180 -11.27 -14.69 -7.85
N VAL A 181 -10.46 -15.05 -6.86
CA VAL A 181 -9.54 -14.13 -6.17
C VAL A 181 -8.38 -13.73 -7.08
N LEU A 182 -7.81 -14.68 -7.82
CA LEU A 182 -6.74 -14.41 -8.79
C LEU A 182 -7.24 -13.57 -9.99
N ASN A 183 -8.48 -13.76 -10.42
CA ASN A 183 -9.11 -12.91 -11.43
C ASN A 183 -9.32 -11.48 -10.90
N GLN A 184 -9.75 -11.31 -9.65
CA GLN A 184 -9.79 -9.97 -9.00
C GLN A 184 -8.40 -9.33 -8.96
N ALA A 185 -7.34 -10.12 -8.78
CA ALA A 185 -5.95 -9.67 -8.85
C ALA A 185 -5.45 -9.36 -10.28
N HIS A 186 -6.30 -9.50 -11.29
CA HIS A 186 -5.94 -9.31 -12.71
C HIS A 186 -4.76 -10.20 -13.15
N VAL A 187 -4.75 -11.47 -12.71
CA VAL A 187 -3.63 -12.40 -12.94
C VAL A 187 -3.22 -12.54 -14.41
N ARG A 188 -4.14 -12.41 -15.36
CA ARG A 188 -3.87 -12.55 -16.80
C ARG A 188 -2.99 -11.43 -17.37
N SER A 189 -3.02 -10.24 -16.78
CA SER A 189 -2.18 -9.09 -17.17
C SER A 189 -0.97 -8.88 -16.26
N ALA A 190 -0.75 -9.80 -15.31
CA ALA A 190 0.37 -9.72 -14.38
C ALA A 190 1.68 -10.09 -15.06
N LYS A 191 2.75 -9.40 -14.67
CA LYS A 191 4.12 -9.72 -15.07
C LYS A 191 4.61 -11.04 -14.47
N ALA A 192 4.30 -11.24 -13.18
CA ALA A 192 4.69 -12.41 -12.43
C ALA A 192 3.77 -12.64 -11.22
N VAL A 193 3.74 -13.88 -10.75
CA VAL A 193 3.13 -14.29 -9.48
C VAL A 193 4.20 -14.87 -8.58
N ILE A 194 4.32 -14.34 -7.37
CA ILE A 194 5.14 -14.89 -6.30
C ILE A 194 4.22 -15.62 -5.32
N ILE A 195 4.44 -16.93 -5.16
CA ILE A 195 3.68 -17.79 -4.25
C ILE A 195 4.48 -17.92 -2.96
N ALA A 196 4.00 -17.27 -1.91
CA ALA A 196 4.65 -17.15 -0.61
C ALA A 196 3.71 -17.58 0.54
N THR A 197 2.83 -18.56 0.26
CA THR A 197 1.90 -19.13 1.24
C THR A 197 2.62 -19.85 2.38
N ASP A 198 1.90 -20.09 3.46
CA ASP A 198 2.37 -20.79 4.65
C ASP A 198 2.44 -22.33 4.47
N SER A 199 1.71 -22.86 3.49
CA SER A 199 1.64 -24.30 3.21
C SER A 199 1.96 -24.64 1.75
N ASP A 200 2.66 -25.76 1.53
CA ASP A 200 3.14 -26.21 0.22
C ASP A 200 2.01 -26.79 -0.66
N ASP A 201 1.02 -27.44 -0.05
CA ASP A 201 -0.20 -27.91 -0.74
C ASP A 201 -0.98 -26.72 -1.34
N ALA A 202 -1.13 -25.65 -0.57
CA ALA A 202 -1.70 -24.40 -1.05
C ALA A 202 -0.83 -23.79 -2.14
N SER A 203 0.50 -23.80 -2.00
CA SER A 203 1.42 -23.30 -3.04
C SER A 203 1.22 -24.03 -4.38
N VAL A 204 1.08 -25.36 -4.34
CA VAL A 204 0.83 -26.21 -5.52
C VAL A 204 -0.51 -25.86 -6.16
N LEU A 205 -1.58 -25.76 -5.38
CA LEU A 205 -2.90 -25.40 -5.88
C LEU A 205 -2.93 -23.99 -6.50
N VAL A 206 -2.23 -23.02 -5.88
CA VAL A 206 -2.08 -21.68 -6.46
C VAL A 206 -1.36 -21.75 -7.80
N ALA A 207 -0.25 -22.49 -7.88
CA ALA A 207 0.52 -22.63 -9.12
C ALA A 207 -0.33 -23.22 -10.26
N LEU A 208 -1.07 -24.30 -9.99
CA LEU A 208 -1.99 -24.91 -10.96
C LEU A 208 -3.08 -23.93 -11.41
N THR A 209 -3.68 -23.21 -10.46
CA THR A 209 -4.76 -22.26 -10.76
C THR A 209 -4.26 -21.10 -11.61
N VAL A 210 -3.08 -20.54 -11.30
CA VAL A 210 -2.45 -19.50 -12.11
C VAL A 210 -2.13 -20.03 -13.51
N ARG A 211 -1.56 -21.24 -13.61
CA ARG A 211 -1.23 -21.87 -14.90
C ARG A 211 -2.48 -22.05 -15.76
N GLN A 212 -3.58 -22.54 -15.18
CA GLN A 212 -4.86 -22.71 -15.86
C GLN A 212 -5.44 -21.37 -16.34
N LEU A 213 -5.41 -20.33 -15.51
CA LEU A 213 -5.98 -19.02 -15.85
C LEU A 213 -5.16 -18.26 -16.90
N THR A 214 -3.85 -18.49 -16.96
CA THR A 214 -2.93 -17.67 -17.78
C THR A 214 -2.45 -18.38 -19.03
N ALA A 215 -2.91 -19.62 -19.28
CA ALA A 215 -2.38 -20.51 -20.32
C ALA A 215 -0.84 -20.62 -20.27
N GLY A 216 -0.25 -20.37 -19.10
CA GLY A 216 1.18 -20.42 -18.89
C GLY A 216 2.03 -19.23 -19.32
N GLN A 217 1.41 -18.12 -19.67
CA GLN A 217 2.11 -16.90 -20.10
C GLN A 217 2.75 -16.14 -18.93
N VAL A 218 2.18 -16.26 -17.73
CA VAL A 218 2.62 -15.50 -16.55
C VAL A 218 3.72 -16.27 -15.81
N ARG A 219 4.80 -15.57 -15.46
CA ARG A 219 5.91 -16.15 -14.70
C ARG A 219 5.45 -16.48 -13.27
N ILE A 220 5.77 -17.69 -12.81
CA ILE A 220 5.43 -18.18 -11.48
C ILE A 220 6.72 -18.46 -10.71
N ILE A 221 6.91 -17.78 -9.59
CA ILE A 221 8.01 -18.02 -8.64
C ILE A 221 7.36 -18.52 -7.34
N ALA A 222 7.73 -19.70 -6.87
CA ALA A 222 7.15 -20.28 -5.67
C ALA A 222 8.20 -20.48 -4.58
N ALA A 223 7.81 -20.23 -3.33
CA ALA A 223 8.55 -20.71 -2.17
C ALA A 223 8.01 -22.08 -1.75
N ALA A 224 8.92 -23.01 -1.46
CA ALA A 224 8.62 -24.31 -0.88
C ALA A 224 9.20 -24.39 0.52
N ARG A 225 8.45 -24.96 1.46
CA ARG A 225 8.92 -25.25 2.81
C ARG A 225 9.70 -26.55 2.82
N GLU A 226 9.24 -27.60 2.16
CA GLU A 226 9.95 -28.88 2.10
C GLU A 226 10.61 -29.09 0.74
N ALA A 227 11.85 -29.61 0.75
CA ALA A 227 12.61 -29.84 -0.48
C ALA A 227 11.94 -30.87 -1.40
N GLU A 228 11.25 -31.85 -0.81
CA GLU A 228 10.51 -32.91 -1.52
C GLU A 228 9.34 -32.37 -2.35
N ASN A 229 8.79 -31.20 -2.00
CA ASN A 229 7.67 -30.58 -2.69
C ASN A 229 8.11 -29.71 -3.88
N ALA A 230 9.41 -29.42 -4.00
CA ALA A 230 9.92 -28.57 -5.08
C ALA A 230 9.67 -29.14 -6.49
N PRO A 231 9.85 -30.45 -6.76
CA PRO A 231 9.48 -31.06 -8.04
C PRO A 231 7.98 -30.91 -8.36
N LEU A 232 7.10 -31.10 -7.37
CA LEU A 232 5.65 -30.97 -7.55
C LEU A 232 5.26 -29.54 -7.96
N LEU A 233 5.86 -28.53 -7.33
CA LEU A 233 5.65 -27.13 -7.69
C LEU A 233 6.12 -26.82 -9.12
N LYS A 234 7.29 -27.34 -9.52
CA LYS A 234 7.78 -27.21 -10.90
C LYS A 234 6.84 -27.86 -11.91
N GLN A 235 6.39 -29.09 -11.64
CA GLN A 235 5.43 -29.81 -12.48
C GLN A 235 4.08 -29.07 -12.57
N SER A 236 3.69 -28.39 -11.50
CA SER A 236 2.50 -27.55 -11.43
C SER A 236 2.63 -26.22 -12.19
N GLY A 237 3.78 -25.95 -12.79
CA GLY A 237 4.04 -24.77 -13.61
C GLY A 237 4.83 -23.66 -12.92
N ALA A 238 5.40 -23.88 -11.74
CA ALA A 238 6.37 -22.93 -11.20
C ALA A 238 7.64 -22.91 -12.08
N HIS A 239 8.06 -21.73 -12.52
CA HIS A 239 9.28 -21.57 -13.32
C HIS A 239 10.51 -21.65 -12.43
N HIS A 240 10.41 -21.06 -11.23
CA HIS A 240 11.43 -21.09 -10.21
C HIS A 240 10.80 -21.51 -8.87
N VAL A 241 11.49 -22.38 -8.16
CA VAL A 241 11.09 -22.82 -6.81
C VAL A 241 12.27 -22.60 -5.87
N ILE A 242 12.03 -21.85 -4.80
CA ILE A 242 13.01 -21.56 -3.75
C ILE A 242 12.62 -22.36 -2.51
N VAL A 243 13.47 -23.30 -2.11
CA VAL A 243 13.27 -24.08 -0.88
C VAL A 243 13.82 -23.28 0.30
N SER A 244 12.94 -22.65 1.08
CA SER A 244 13.35 -21.71 2.12
C SER A 244 14.03 -22.40 3.30
N SER A 245 13.51 -23.56 3.73
CA SER A 245 14.06 -24.33 4.87
C SER A 245 15.49 -24.80 4.59
N ALA A 246 15.72 -25.39 3.42
CA ALA A 246 17.03 -25.90 3.04
C ALA A 246 18.07 -24.77 2.89
N THR A 247 17.63 -23.58 2.45
CA THR A 247 18.51 -22.41 2.34
C THR A 247 18.89 -21.89 3.72
N ALA A 248 17.92 -21.67 4.60
CA ALA A 248 18.16 -21.27 5.98
C ALA A 248 19.00 -22.32 6.75
N GLY A 249 18.70 -23.60 6.57
CA GLY A 249 19.45 -24.70 7.20
C GLY A 249 20.91 -24.77 6.77
N ARG A 250 21.22 -24.51 5.49
CA ARG A 250 22.61 -24.40 5.03
C ARG A 250 23.33 -23.21 5.67
N LEU A 251 22.68 -22.05 5.79
CA LEU A 251 23.25 -20.89 6.46
C LEU A 251 23.51 -21.16 7.95
N LEU A 252 22.59 -21.84 8.66
CA LEU A 252 22.80 -22.27 10.04
C LEU A 252 23.97 -23.26 10.18
N GLY A 253 24.16 -24.18 9.23
CA GLY A 253 25.32 -25.06 9.24
C GLY A 253 26.63 -24.28 9.05
N LEU A 254 26.65 -23.36 8.08
CA LEU A 254 27.80 -22.50 7.81
C LEU A 254 28.14 -21.60 9.00
N SER A 255 27.16 -21.21 9.82
CA SER A 255 27.35 -20.36 11.01
C SER A 255 28.27 -21.00 12.05
N THR A 256 28.40 -22.33 12.04
CA THR A 256 29.25 -23.03 13.01
C THR A 256 30.73 -22.88 12.68
N SER A 257 31.08 -22.79 11.38
CA SER A 257 32.47 -22.76 10.92
C SER A 257 32.93 -21.39 10.43
N ALA A 258 32.01 -20.57 9.92
CA ALA A 258 32.31 -19.25 9.38
C ALA A 258 31.16 -18.26 9.66
N PRO A 259 30.92 -17.86 10.93
CA PRO A 259 29.86 -16.90 11.25
C PRO A 259 29.90 -15.60 10.42
N PRO A 260 31.06 -14.93 10.21
CA PRO A 260 31.11 -13.69 9.43
C PRO A 260 30.72 -13.85 7.95
N LEU A 261 30.74 -15.08 7.42
CA LEU A 261 30.33 -15.34 6.03
C LEU A 261 28.82 -15.14 5.85
N ILE A 262 28.03 -15.30 6.92
CA ILE A 262 26.58 -15.12 6.87
C ILE A 262 26.24 -13.65 6.64
N ASP A 263 26.92 -12.75 7.37
CA ASP A 263 26.72 -11.30 7.20
C ASP A 263 26.97 -10.89 5.74
N VAL A 264 28.02 -11.44 5.11
CA VAL A 264 28.30 -11.18 3.68
C VAL A 264 27.21 -11.74 2.76
N VAL A 265 26.68 -12.94 3.04
CA VAL A 265 25.61 -13.53 2.22
C VAL A 265 24.30 -12.76 2.42
N GLU A 266 24.01 -12.28 3.63
CA GLU A 266 22.84 -11.46 3.93
C GLU A 266 22.93 -10.09 3.26
N ASP A 267 24.09 -9.43 3.30
CA ASP A 267 24.35 -8.19 2.55
C ASP A 267 24.08 -8.40 1.05
N LEU A 268 24.62 -9.47 0.46
CA LEU A 268 24.41 -9.80 -0.97
C LEU A 268 22.96 -10.06 -1.37
N LEU A 269 22.11 -10.46 -0.42
CA LEU A 269 20.68 -10.75 -0.63
C LEU A 269 19.78 -9.57 -0.26
N THR A 270 20.31 -8.55 0.41
CA THR A 270 19.56 -7.41 0.94
C THR A 270 19.90 -6.15 0.13
N PRO A 271 19.02 -5.73 -0.80
CA PRO A 271 19.23 -4.54 -1.60
C PRO A 271 19.48 -3.28 -0.74
N GLY A 272 20.37 -2.41 -1.18
CA GLY A 272 20.73 -1.17 -0.49
C GLY A 272 21.62 -1.34 0.76
N GLN A 273 22.04 -2.56 1.11
CA GLN A 273 23.02 -2.81 2.17
C GLN A 273 24.32 -3.35 1.57
N GLY A 274 25.27 -2.43 1.31
CA GLY A 274 26.62 -2.81 0.89
C GLY A 274 26.68 -3.33 -0.55
N MET A 275 26.92 -4.63 -0.71
CA MET A 275 27.13 -5.30 -2.00
C MET A 275 25.86 -6.01 -2.44
N ALA A 276 25.51 -5.97 -3.73
CA ALA A 276 24.34 -6.66 -4.28
C ALA A 276 24.71 -7.54 -5.49
N LEU A 277 23.97 -8.64 -5.65
CA LEU A 277 24.05 -9.47 -6.85
C LEU A 277 23.24 -8.84 -7.99
N ALA A 278 23.91 -8.56 -9.11
CA ALA A 278 23.29 -7.99 -10.30
C ALA A 278 23.55 -8.84 -11.54
N MET A 279 22.63 -8.73 -12.50
CA MET A 279 22.77 -9.34 -13.83
C MET A 279 22.73 -8.26 -14.90
N ARG A 280 23.69 -8.30 -15.83
CA ARG A 280 23.72 -7.43 -17.02
C ARG A 280 24.07 -8.23 -18.27
N SER A 281 23.72 -7.71 -19.45
CA SER A 281 24.18 -8.31 -20.70
C SER A 281 25.68 -8.05 -20.88
N ALA A 282 26.38 -9.02 -21.46
CA ALA A 282 27.77 -8.85 -21.85
C ALA A 282 27.91 -7.73 -22.89
N GLU A 283 28.89 -6.85 -22.68
CA GLU A 283 29.21 -5.80 -23.64
C GLU A 283 29.97 -6.36 -24.84
N ARG A 284 29.88 -5.68 -25.98
CA ARG A 284 30.58 -6.12 -27.21
C ARG A 284 32.11 -6.21 -27.03
N SER A 285 32.67 -5.36 -26.16
CA SER A 285 34.09 -5.32 -25.81
C SER A 285 34.53 -6.47 -24.89
N GLU A 286 33.58 -7.18 -24.27
CA GLU A 286 33.82 -8.28 -23.33
C GLU A 286 33.71 -9.64 -24.02
N VAL A 287 33.03 -9.71 -25.18
CA VAL A 287 32.91 -10.93 -25.97
C VAL A 287 34.29 -11.43 -26.41
N GLY A 288 34.57 -12.71 -26.21
CA GLY A 288 35.86 -13.33 -26.50
C GLY A 288 36.86 -13.28 -25.34
N LYS A 289 36.59 -12.51 -24.27
CA LYS A 289 37.44 -12.45 -23.08
C LYS A 289 37.05 -13.50 -22.04
N SER A 290 37.98 -13.78 -21.14
CA SER A 290 37.69 -14.53 -19.92
C SER A 290 36.94 -13.62 -18.92
N PRO A 291 35.89 -14.11 -18.22
CA PRO A 291 35.24 -13.38 -17.14
C PRO A 291 36.20 -12.94 -16.02
N ARG A 292 37.34 -13.61 -15.89
CA ARG A 292 38.39 -13.28 -14.90
C ARG A 292 39.27 -12.09 -15.31
N GLU A 293 39.21 -11.68 -16.58
CA GLU A 293 39.94 -10.53 -17.12
C GLU A 293 39.16 -9.22 -17.00
N LEU A 294 37.92 -9.28 -16.49
CA LEU A 294 37.10 -8.10 -16.28
C LEU A 294 37.40 -7.45 -14.93
N ASP A 295 37.36 -6.12 -14.88
CA ASP A 295 37.51 -5.35 -13.63
C ASP A 295 36.38 -5.61 -12.63
N THR A 296 35.22 -6.03 -13.15
CA THR A 296 34.06 -6.38 -12.33
C THR A 296 34.15 -7.84 -11.88
N LEU A 297 33.90 -8.11 -10.61
CA LEU A 297 33.85 -9.48 -10.08
C LEU A 297 32.64 -10.23 -10.65
N VAL A 298 32.85 -10.97 -11.75
CA VAL A 298 31.88 -11.88 -12.34
C VAL A 298 31.94 -13.22 -11.61
N ILE A 299 30.81 -13.65 -11.05
CA ILE A 299 30.70 -14.91 -10.30
C ILE A 299 30.23 -16.04 -11.22
N ALA A 300 29.36 -15.72 -12.19
CA ALA A 300 28.82 -16.70 -13.12
C ALA A 300 28.36 -16.06 -14.45
N LEU A 301 28.25 -16.89 -15.48
CA LEU A 301 27.61 -16.52 -16.75
C LEU A 301 26.23 -17.18 -16.82
N VAL A 302 25.26 -16.55 -17.47
CA VAL A 302 23.99 -17.18 -17.83
C VAL A 302 23.89 -17.22 -19.34
N ARG A 303 23.97 -18.43 -19.89
CA ARG A 303 23.91 -18.70 -21.32
C ARG A 303 22.66 -19.49 -21.65
N ARG A 304 21.81 -18.95 -22.53
CA ARG A 304 20.53 -19.59 -22.92
C ARG A 304 19.68 -19.99 -21.70
N GLY A 305 19.69 -19.15 -20.65
CA GLY A 305 18.94 -19.39 -19.41
C GLY A 305 19.54 -20.41 -18.43
N LYS A 306 20.73 -20.96 -18.71
CA LYS A 306 21.44 -21.86 -17.79
C LYS A 306 22.64 -21.15 -17.18
N VAL A 307 22.82 -21.33 -15.86
CA VAL A 307 24.00 -20.84 -15.14
C VAL A 307 25.20 -21.69 -15.55
N VAL A 308 26.26 -21.02 -16.00
CA VAL A 308 27.57 -21.58 -16.29
C VAL A 308 28.51 -21.09 -15.18
N THR A 309 28.88 -22.01 -14.31
CA THR A 309 29.81 -21.83 -13.20
C THR A 309 31.23 -21.66 -13.73
N LEU A 310 31.96 -20.70 -13.18
CA LEU A 310 33.37 -20.45 -13.55
C LEU A 310 34.34 -21.51 -12.99
N ALA A 311 33.85 -22.43 -12.16
CA ALA A 311 34.60 -23.55 -11.61
C ALA A 311 34.66 -24.75 -12.58
N ASP A 312 33.58 -25.02 -13.32
CA ASP A 312 33.44 -26.24 -14.13
C ASP A 312 34.14 -26.14 -15.50
N ARG A 313 34.62 -24.95 -15.88
CA ARG A 313 35.37 -24.73 -17.12
C ARG A 313 36.53 -23.77 -16.89
N ALA A 314 37.73 -24.32 -16.71
CA ALA A 314 38.96 -23.57 -16.94
C ALA A 314 38.97 -23.09 -18.40
N GLY A 315 38.57 -21.84 -18.64
CA GLY A 315 38.43 -21.26 -20.00
C GLY A 315 37.01 -20.95 -20.45
N ALA A 316 36.06 -20.68 -19.55
CA ALA A 316 34.79 -20.07 -19.97
C ALA A 316 35.06 -18.72 -20.67
N ILE A 317 34.68 -18.61 -21.94
CA ILE A 317 34.79 -17.38 -22.74
C ILE A 317 33.40 -16.75 -22.83
N ILE A 318 33.34 -15.43 -22.72
CA ILE A 318 32.12 -14.65 -22.87
C ILE A 318 31.67 -14.68 -24.34
N GLU A 319 30.43 -15.10 -24.58
CA GLU A 319 29.81 -15.12 -25.90
C GLU A 319 28.77 -14.02 -26.05
N THR A 320 28.49 -13.64 -27.29
CA THR A 320 27.41 -12.69 -27.60
C THR A 320 26.07 -13.21 -27.05
N GLY A 321 25.40 -12.38 -26.26
CA GLY A 321 24.12 -12.72 -25.65
C GLY A 321 24.22 -13.41 -24.28
N ASP A 322 25.43 -13.63 -23.77
CA ASP A 322 25.61 -14.02 -22.37
C ASP A 322 25.15 -12.91 -21.42
N MET A 323 24.62 -13.31 -20.28
CA MET A 323 24.38 -12.43 -19.13
C MET A 323 25.44 -12.68 -18.07
N LEU A 324 26.04 -11.61 -17.56
CA LEU A 324 27.07 -11.65 -16.52
C LEU A 324 26.40 -11.46 -15.15
N VAL A 325 26.56 -12.46 -14.27
CA VAL A 325 26.21 -12.35 -12.85
C VAL A 325 27.42 -11.79 -12.13
N HIS A 326 27.30 -10.60 -11.56
CA HIS A 326 28.39 -9.90 -10.92
C HIS A 326 27.95 -9.29 -9.59
N VAL A 327 28.94 -8.98 -8.75
CA VAL A 327 28.70 -8.20 -7.53
C VAL A 327 28.89 -6.72 -7.83
N ARG A 328 27.92 -5.91 -7.42
CA ARG A 328 27.95 -4.45 -7.53
C ARG A 328 27.86 -3.82 -6.14
N ASP A 329 28.53 -2.70 -5.93
CA ASP A 329 28.29 -1.85 -4.75
C ASP A 329 26.93 -1.15 -4.89
N ASP A 330 26.02 -1.43 -3.98
CA ASP A 330 24.63 -0.95 -3.96
C ASP A 330 24.42 0.16 -2.92
N ARG A 331 25.51 0.67 -2.32
CA ARG A 331 25.43 1.83 -1.43
C ARG A 331 24.95 3.05 -2.21
N PRO A 332 23.99 3.82 -1.69
CA PRO A 332 23.52 5.04 -2.35
C PRO A 332 24.72 5.98 -2.53
N SER A 333 24.96 6.41 -3.77
CA SER A 333 26.06 7.33 -4.08
C SER A 333 25.87 8.59 -3.26
N THR A 334 26.71 8.83 -2.25
CA THR A 334 26.80 10.11 -1.58
C THR A 334 27.42 11.08 -2.57
N SER A 335 26.60 11.66 -3.46
CA SER A 335 27.01 12.84 -4.21
C SER A 335 27.31 13.94 -3.19
N THR A 336 28.59 14.11 -2.91
CA THR A 336 29.10 15.29 -2.22
C THR A 336 28.88 16.44 -3.20
N PRO A 337 28.13 17.51 -2.85
CA PRO A 337 28.11 18.69 -3.68
C PRO A 337 29.56 19.18 -3.76
N THR A 338 30.10 19.23 -4.97
CA THR A 338 31.42 19.77 -5.25
C THR A 338 31.42 21.25 -4.82
N PRO A 339 32.45 21.73 -4.11
CA PRO A 339 32.48 23.06 -3.50
C PRO A 339 32.38 24.22 -4.50
#